data_AF-E3FT68-F1
#
_entry.id   AF-E3FT68-F1
#
_cell.length_a   1.000
_cell.length_b   1.000
_cell.length_c   1.000
_cell.angle_alpha   90.00
_cell.angle_beta   90.00
_cell.angle_gamma   90.00
#
_symmetry.space_group_name_H-M   'P 1'
#
loop_
_entity.id
_entity.type
_entity.pdbx_description
1 polymer ?
#
loop_
_entity_poly.entity_id
_entity_poly.type
_entity_poly.pdbx_seq_one_letter_code
_entity_poly.pdbx_strand_id
1 'polypeptide(L)'
;MFTLPGPTQIVLAHEDGKLIHSGTIGIRGPCAPSREEWLGLGLKKAQALALEFVLVWFGAPFDAATGGEEPCWGTWPFSGRAFIEVLAHWKHLDAAAFNARLGRWGVDVTLGQPAAPSSLTVIDTEQGRPLGGREALSLLGKDARLFAALAHAGRERSAQLAQLRFIAEKTLPTLLARAGQEPPAAESSPELALTPRMLALLLHAELRLGFRGSAKLAALAREDAGRPRAEEHAAQRFAAELYAFGRPREAAEVRRILYSPELATALA
;
A
#
# COMPACT_ATOMS: atom_id res chain seq x y z
N MET A 1 -39.47 7.75 -11.38
CA MET A 1 -39.15 6.71 -10.37
C MET A 1 -38.58 5.53 -11.14
N PHE A 2 -37.30 5.23 -10.98
CA PHE A 2 -36.63 4.12 -11.68
C PHE A 2 -36.41 3.01 -10.67
N THR A 3 -37.08 1.88 -10.85
CA THR A 3 -37.00 0.73 -9.95
C THR A 3 -36.16 -0.34 -10.62
N LEU A 4 -35.00 -0.65 -10.03
CA LEU A 4 -34.21 -1.80 -10.49
C LEU A 4 -34.93 -3.09 -10.07
N PRO A 5 -35.07 -4.08 -10.96
CA PRO A 5 -35.61 -5.38 -10.59
C PRO A 5 -34.60 -6.13 -9.70
N GLY A 6 -35.01 -6.49 -8.47
CA GLY A 6 -34.22 -7.25 -7.50
C GLY A 6 -34.24 -6.64 -6.08
N PRO A 7 -33.77 -7.37 -5.05
CA PRO A 7 -33.75 -6.89 -3.66
C PRO A 7 -32.67 -5.83 -3.38
N THR A 8 -31.79 -5.56 -4.35
CA THR A 8 -30.62 -4.70 -4.17
C THR A 8 -30.94 -3.27 -4.57
N GLN A 9 -30.94 -2.35 -3.61
CA GLN A 9 -31.08 -0.92 -3.87
C GLN A 9 -29.71 -0.30 -4.18
N ILE A 10 -29.64 0.47 -5.28
CA ILE A 10 -28.46 1.26 -5.66
C ILE A 10 -28.75 2.71 -5.30
N VAL A 11 -27.90 3.34 -4.48
CA VAL A 11 -28.03 4.76 -4.13
C VAL A 11 -27.29 5.60 -5.17
N LEU A 12 -28.02 6.47 -5.86
CA LEU A 12 -27.47 7.45 -6.80
C LEU A 12 -27.51 8.84 -6.16
N ALA A 13 -26.39 9.55 -6.20
CA ALA A 13 -26.29 10.97 -5.90
C ALA A 13 -26.29 11.79 -7.20
N HIS A 14 -26.70 13.05 -7.11
CA HIS A 14 -26.52 14.04 -8.17
C HIS A 14 -25.53 15.09 -7.70
N GLU A 15 -24.38 15.22 -8.36
CA GLU A 15 -23.41 16.28 -8.12
C GLU A 15 -22.99 16.89 -9.48
N ASP A 16 -23.03 18.22 -9.59
CA ASP A 16 -22.72 19.00 -10.81
C ASP A 16 -23.37 18.51 -12.10
N GLY A 17 -24.65 18.15 -12.04
CA GLY A 17 -25.40 17.65 -13.19
C GLY A 17 -25.00 16.25 -13.65
N LYS A 18 -24.19 15.51 -12.87
CA LYS A 18 -23.80 14.12 -13.13
C LYS A 18 -24.45 13.18 -12.13
N LEU A 19 -24.83 11.99 -12.60
CA LEU A 19 -25.25 10.87 -11.75
C LEU A 19 -24.01 10.18 -11.18
N ILE A 20 -23.95 10.05 -9.85
CA ILE A 20 -22.86 9.38 -9.14
C ILE A 20 -23.42 8.17 -8.38
N HIS A 21 -22.87 6.99 -8.63
CA HIS A 21 -23.04 5.83 -7.75
C HIS A 21 -21.77 5.67 -6.93
N SER A 22 -21.88 5.82 -5.62
CA SER A 22 -20.75 5.82 -4.68
C SER A 22 -20.21 4.41 -4.35
N GLY A 23 -20.82 3.35 -4.91
CA GLY A 23 -20.29 1.99 -4.87
C GLY A 23 -20.72 1.14 -3.67
N THR A 24 -20.28 -0.13 -3.70
CA THR A 24 -20.53 -1.17 -2.70
C THR A 24 -19.33 -1.39 -1.78
N ILE A 25 -19.62 -1.81 -0.54
CA ILE A 25 -18.67 -2.09 0.55
C ILE A 25 -17.65 -3.16 0.15
N GLY A 26 -16.38 -2.95 0.52
CA GLY A 26 -15.29 -3.90 0.28
C GLY A 26 -15.37 -5.05 1.27
N ILE A 27 -15.42 -6.27 0.76
CA ILE A 27 -15.37 -7.46 1.62
C ILE A 27 -13.93 -7.61 2.11
N ARG A 28 -13.75 -7.47 3.42
CA ARG A 28 -12.49 -7.77 4.10
C ARG A 28 -12.22 -9.27 3.96
N GLY A 29 -11.12 -9.64 3.29
CA GLY A 29 -10.69 -11.03 3.23
C GLY A 29 -10.43 -11.63 4.63
N PRO A 30 -10.36 -12.96 4.76
CA PRO A 30 -10.27 -13.67 6.04
C PRO A 30 -9.03 -13.34 6.90
N CYS A 31 -8.06 -12.63 6.35
CA CYS A 31 -6.83 -12.21 7.03
C CYS A 31 -6.71 -10.68 7.20
N ALA A 32 -7.81 -9.95 6.98
CA ALA A 32 -7.83 -8.51 7.16
C ALA A 32 -7.62 -8.16 8.64
N PRO A 33 -6.79 -7.14 8.95
CA PRO A 33 -6.64 -6.68 10.32
C PRO A 33 -7.94 -6.18 10.94
N SER A 34 -8.09 -6.46 12.23
CA SER A 34 -9.12 -5.84 13.05
C SER A 34 -8.89 -4.33 13.14
N ARG A 35 -9.95 -3.60 13.52
CA ARG A 35 -9.87 -2.15 13.73
C ARG A 35 -8.87 -1.79 14.84
N GLU A 36 -8.78 -2.61 15.88
CA GLU A 36 -7.83 -2.41 16.98
C GLU A 36 -6.38 -2.49 16.49
N GLU A 37 -6.08 -3.45 15.62
CA GLU A 37 -4.74 -3.61 15.07
C GLU A 37 -4.35 -2.47 14.16
N TRP A 38 -5.29 -1.92 13.38
CA TRP A 38 -5.07 -0.69 12.60
C TRP A 38 -4.75 0.52 13.48
N LEU A 39 -5.48 0.69 14.60
CA LEU A 39 -5.23 1.77 15.56
C LEU A 39 -3.91 1.57 16.32
N GLY A 40 -3.52 0.31 16.56
CA GLY A 40 -2.25 -0.09 17.18
C GLY A 40 -1.01 0.18 16.32
N LEU A 41 -1.15 0.64 15.07
CA LEU A 41 -0.04 1.04 14.20
C LEU A 41 0.48 2.46 14.48
N GLY A 42 -0.13 3.21 15.41
CA GLY A 42 0.25 4.60 15.69
C GLY A 42 -0.17 5.59 14.60
N LEU A 43 -1.05 5.18 13.69
CA LEU A 43 -1.58 6.00 12.61
C LEU A 43 -2.68 6.95 13.11
N LYS A 44 -2.73 8.16 12.55
CA LYS A 44 -3.88 9.05 12.73
C LYS A 44 -5.11 8.43 12.06
N LYS A 45 -6.32 8.75 12.54
CA LYS A 45 -7.60 8.23 12.01
C LYS A 45 -7.72 8.34 10.48
N ALA A 46 -7.36 9.51 9.91
CA ALA A 46 -7.40 9.72 8.45
C ALA A 46 -6.40 8.84 7.68
N GLN A 47 -5.21 8.64 8.25
CA GLN A 47 -4.17 7.78 7.66
C GLN A 47 -4.57 6.31 7.70
N ALA A 48 -5.10 5.84 8.84
CA ALA A 48 -5.58 4.48 9.00
C ALA A 48 -6.73 4.18 8.02
N LEU A 49 -7.70 5.10 7.91
CA LEU A 49 -8.83 4.96 6.99
C LEU A 49 -8.38 4.90 5.52
N ALA A 50 -7.47 5.80 5.12
CA ALA A 50 -6.92 5.84 3.77
C ALA A 50 -6.14 4.56 3.43
N LEU A 51 -5.25 4.15 4.33
CA LEU A 51 -4.42 2.96 4.14
C LEU A 51 -5.26 1.68 4.10
N GLU A 52 -6.20 1.54 5.02
CA GLU A 52 -7.14 0.42 5.02
C GLU A 52 -7.90 0.34 3.69
N PHE A 53 -8.46 1.46 3.23
CA PHE A 53 -9.17 1.52 1.95
C PHE A 53 -8.29 1.06 0.79
N VAL A 54 -7.08 1.60 0.68
CA VAL A 54 -6.18 1.28 -0.44
C VAL A 54 -5.79 -0.19 -0.43
N LEU A 55 -5.44 -0.76 0.73
CA LEU A 55 -5.08 -2.17 0.81
C LEU A 55 -6.26 -3.11 0.53
N VAL A 56 -7.46 -2.78 1.01
CA VAL A 56 -8.66 -3.60 0.79
C VAL A 56 -9.05 -3.67 -0.69
N TRP A 57 -8.96 -2.55 -1.41
CA TRP A 57 -9.45 -2.48 -2.79
C TRP A 57 -8.39 -2.71 -3.87
N PHE A 58 -7.14 -2.34 -3.58
CA PHE A 58 -6.09 -2.30 -4.61
C PHE A 58 -4.80 -3.01 -4.20
N GLY A 59 -4.61 -3.27 -2.90
CA GLY A 59 -3.51 -4.05 -2.37
C GLY A 59 -3.58 -5.51 -2.79
N ALA A 60 -2.46 -6.21 -2.66
CA ALA A 60 -2.42 -7.65 -2.83
C ALA A 60 -2.87 -8.35 -1.52
N PRO A 61 -3.23 -9.64 -1.59
CA PRO A 61 -3.29 -10.49 -0.40
C PRO A 61 -1.97 -10.49 0.37
N PHE A 62 -2.02 -10.68 1.68
CA PHE A 62 -0.81 -10.72 2.53
C PHE A 62 0.14 -11.88 2.21
N ASP A 63 -0.39 -12.95 1.62
CA ASP A 63 0.36 -14.13 1.16
C ASP A 63 0.66 -14.10 -0.34
N ALA A 64 0.35 -13.00 -1.03
CA ALA A 64 0.76 -12.83 -2.41
C ALA A 64 2.28 -12.81 -2.50
N ALA A 65 2.82 -13.58 -3.45
CA ALA A 65 4.25 -13.62 -3.71
C ALA A 65 4.50 -13.85 -5.20
N THR A 66 5.61 -13.33 -5.72
CA THR A 66 6.14 -13.70 -7.05
C THR A 66 7.59 -14.13 -6.93
N GLY A 67 7.97 -15.20 -7.62
CA GLY A 67 9.35 -15.69 -7.67
C GLY A 67 10.24 -14.94 -8.65
N GLY A 68 11.41 -15.49 -8.95
CA GLY A 68 12.41 -14.92 -9.86
C GLY A 68 13.67 -14.42 -9.15
N GLU A 69 14.47 -13.60 -9.85
CA GLU A 69 15.73 -13.07 -9.28
C GLU A 69 15.49 -12.01 -8.20
N GLU A 70 14.38 -11.29 -8.31
CA GLU A 70 13.92 -10.30 -7.35
C GLU A 70 12.50 -10.67 -6.92
N PRO A 71 12.34 -11.62 -5.97
CA PRO A 71 11.03 -12.01 -5.53
C PRO A 71 10.29 -10.85 -4.86
N CYS A 72 8.97 -10.86 -4.95
CA CYS A 72 8.11 -9.94 -4.21
C CYS A 72 7.17 -10.70 -3.27
N TRP A 73 6.74 -10.04 -2.19
CA TRP A 73 5.84 -10.64 -1.20
C TRP A 73 5.01 -9.58 -0.50
N GLY A 74 3.80 -9.95 -0.12
CA GLY A 74 2.97 -9.21 0.82
C GLY A 74 1.87 -8.36 0.19
N THR A 75 1.12 -7.69 1.06
CA THR A 75 -0.04 -6.86 0.72
C THR A 75 0.32 -5.59 -0.05
N TRP A 76 1.53 -5.11 0.18
CA TRP A 76 2.26 -4.25 -0.74
C TRP A 76 3.27 -5.16 -1.46
N PRO A 77 3.50 -5.01 -2.77
CA PRO A 77 4.47 -5.83 -3.50
C PRO A 77 5.90 -5.47 -3.07
N PHE A 78 6.33 -5.91 -1.88
CA PHE A 78 7.65 -5.62 -1.34
C PHE A 78 8.68 -6.44 -2.11
N SER A 79 9.69 -5.78 -2.67
CA SER A 79 10.84 -6.43 -3.32
C SER A 79 12.16 -5.91 -2.76
N GLY A 80 13.26 -6.58 -3.11
CA GLY A 80 14.61 -6.15 -2.79
C GLY A 80 14.80 -5.79 -1.31
N ARG A 81 15.19 -4.54 -1.04
CA ARG A 81 15.44 -4.08 0.33
C ARG A 81 14.18 -4.01 1.19
N ALA A 82 13.05 -3.56 0.65
CA ALA A 82 11.80 -3.46 1.40
C ALA A 82 11.34 -4.85 1.87
N PHE A 83 11.50 -5.85 1.00
CA PHE A 83 11.23 -7.25 1.33
C PHE A 83 12.07 -7.73 2.54
N ILE A 84 13.38 -7.49 2.52
CA ILE A 84 14.29 -7.88 3.62
C ILE A 84 13.92 -7.15 4.92
N GLU A 85 13.62 -5.86 4.84
CA GLU A 85 13.22 -5.07 6.02
C GLU A 85 11.93 -5.61 6.62
N VAL A 86 10.90 -5.91 5.82
CA VAL A 86 9.65 -6.51 6.32
C VAL A 86 9.90 -7.84 7.03
N LEU A 87 10.70 -8.73 6.45
CA LEU A 87 11.05 -10.00 7.11
C LEU A 87 11.77 -9.78 8.44
N ALA A 88 12.71 -8.83 8.49
CA ALA A 88 13.44 -8.50 9.70
C ALA A 88 12.52 -7.91 10.79
N HIS A 89 11.57 -7.04 10.40
CA HIS A 89 10.54 -6.52 11.30
C HIS A 89 9.63 -7.65 11.82
N TRP A 90 9.28 -8.63 10.97
CA TRP A 90 8.51 -9.80 11.42
C TRP A 90 9.28 -10.64 12.43
N LYS A 91 10.54 -11.00 12.15
CA LYS A 91 11.38 -11.76 13.10
C LYS A 91 11.56 -11.01 14.42
N HIS A 92 11.70 -9.69 14.37
CA HIS A 92 11.79 -8.87 15.58
C HIS A 92 10.49 -8.87 16.39
N LEU A 93 9.34 -8.83 15.72
CA LEU A 93 8.03 -8.88 16.36
C LEU A 93 7.73 -10.25 16.98
N ASP A 94 8.08 -11.32 16.27
CA ASP A 94 7.74 -12.70 16.65
C ASP A 94 8.78 -13.69 16.08
N ALA A 95 9.89 -13.82 16.78
CA ALA A 95 10.99 -14.69 16.38
C ALA A 95 10.55 -16.17 16.35
N ALA A 96 9.62 -16.57 17.22
CA ALA A 96 9.15 -17.95 17.29
C ALA A 96 8.37 -18.34 16.03
N ALA A 97 7.38 -17.53 15.63
CA ALA A 97 6.62 -17.78 14.41
C ALA A 97 7.51 -17.68 13.15
N PHE A 98 8.41 -16.69 13.11
CA PHE A 98 9.37 -16.56 12.01
C PHE A 98 10.23 -17.81 11.87
N ASN A 99 10.85 -18.28 12.96
CA ASN A 99 11.73 -19.45 12.92
C ASN A 99 10.96 -20.73 12.58
N ALA A 100 9.73 -20.88 13.06
CA ALA A 100 8.88 -22.02 12.75
C ALA A 100 8.47 -22.08 11.26
N ARG A 101 8.35 -20.93 10.59
CA ARG A 101 7.92 -20.85 9.18
C ARG A 101 9.07 -20.78 8.19
N LEU A 102 10.08 -19.98 8.47
CA LEU A 102 11.20 -19.69 7.57
C LEU A 102 12.54 -20.21 8.12
N GLY A 103 12.81 -20.01 9.41
CA GLY A 103 14.07 -20.43 10.04
C GLY A 103 14.39 -21.92 9.89
N ARG A 104 13.38 -22.78 10.00
CA ARG A 104 13.53 -24.24 9.79
C ARG A 104 14.00 -24.63 8.38
N TRP A 105 13.83 -23.74 7.41
CA TRP A 105 14.29 -23.92 6.03
C TRP A 105 15.63 -23.23 5.76
N GLY A 106 16.32 -22.77 6.80
CA GLY A 106 17.60 -22.08 6.68
C GLY A 106 17.49 -20.62 6.25
N VAL A 107 16.29 -20.03 6.26
CA VAL A 107 16.10 -18.60 5.98
C VAL A 107 16.24 -17.82 7.28
N ASP A 108 17.14 -16.85 7.29
CA ASP A 108 17.34 -15.99 8.45
C ASP A 108 17.49 -14.51 8.06
N VAL A 109 17.11 -13.63 8.98
CA VAL A 109 17.22 -12.17 8.81
C VAL A 109 17.77 -11.51 10.05
N THR A 110 18.50 -10.43 9.83
CA THR A 110 19.00 -9.55 10.91
C THR A 110 18.39 -8.17 10.72
N LEU A 111 17.81 -7.63 11.80
CA LEU A 111 17.27 -6.28 11.79
C LEU A 111 18.40 -5.25 11.70
N GLY A 112 18.28 -4.35 10.73
CA GLY A 112 19.23 -3.28 10.52
C GLY A 112 19.28 -2.33 11.71
N GLN A 113 20.48 -1.79 11.95
CA GLN A 113 20.72 -0.69 12.88
C GLN A 113 20.94 0.60 12.08
N PRO A 114 20.93 1.80 12.70
CA PRO A 114 21.13 3.06 11.97
C PRO A 114 22.39 3.09 11.07
N ALA A 115 23.43 2.34 11.44
CA ALA A 115 24.69 2.23 10.71
C ALA A 115 24.76 1.06 9.71
N ALA A 116 23.80 0.13 9.71
CA ALA A 116 23.83 -1.07 8.86
C ALA A 116 22.41 -1.52 8.47
N PRO A 117 22.10 -1.67 7.16
CA PRO A 117 20.77 -2.10 6.72
C PRO A 117 20.47 -3.53 7.16
N SER A 118 19.17 -3.88 7.20
CA SER A 118 18.73 -5.26 7.44
C SER A 118 19.34 -6.22 6.41
N SER A 119 19.69 -7.42 6.84
CA SER A 119 20.31 -8.44 5.99
C SER A 119 19.49 -9.72 5.97
N LEU A 120 19.54 -10.41 4.83
CA LEU A 120 18.94 -11.72 4.60
C LEU A 120 20.07 -12.73 4.37
N THR A 121 19.95 -13.87 5.04
CA THR A 121 20.81 -15.04 4.88
C THR A 121 19.94 -16.24 4.55
N VAL A 122 20.34 -17.07 3.59
CA VAL A 122 19.67 -18.33 3.27
C VAL A 122 20.71 -19.44 3.19
N ILE A 123 20.49 -20.55 3.88
CA ILE A 123 21.35 -21.74 3.76
C ILE A 123 21.03 -22.45 2.44
N ASP A 124 22.01 -22.50 1.54
CA ASP A 124 21.95 -23.35 0.36
C ASP A 124 22.07 -24.82 0.81
N THR A 125 20.99 -25.58 0.68
CA THR A 125 20.98 -26.99 1.09
C THR A 125 21.76 -27.91 0.17
N GLU A 126 22.04 -27.49 -1.08
CA GLU A 126 22.87 -28.27 -2.01
C GLU A 126 24.35 -28.10 -1.71
N GLN A 127 24.77 -26.87 -1.40
CA GLN A 127 26.18 -26.53 -1.16
C GLN A 127 26.56 -26.47 0.33
N GLY A 128 25.58 -26.50 1.22
CA GLY A 128 25.78 -26.44 2.68
C GLY A 128 26.36 -25.12 3.18
N ARG A 129 26.24 -24.03 2.41
CA ARG A 129 26.83 -22.72 2.74
C ARG A 129 25.78 -21.62 2.91
N PRO A 130 26.02 -20.63 3.79
CA PRO A 130 25.16 -19.47 3.90
C PRO A 130 25.36 -18.53 2.70
N LEU A 131 24.26 -18.13 2.05
CA LEU A 131 24.21 -17.09 1.03
C LEU A 131 23.66 -15.81 1.63
N GLY A 132 24.15 -14.65 1.19
CA GLY A 132 23.71 -13.34 1.65
C GLY A 132 23.27 -12.43 0.50
N GLY A 133 22.52 -11.37 0.83
CA GLY A 133 22.19 -10.30 -0.12
C GLY A 133 21.44 -10.79 -1.36
N ARG A 134 21.95 -10.47 -2.55
CA ARG A 134 21.27 -10.79 -3.83
C ARG A 134 21.20 -12.29 -4.10
N GLU A 135 22.21 -13.05 -3.70
CA GLU A 135 22.22 -14.52 -3.89
C GLU A 135 21.13 -15.17 -3.03
N ALA A 136 20.98 -14.73 -1.78
CA ALA A 136 19.93 -15.18 -0.88
C ALA A 136 18.52 -14.88 -1.43
N LEU A 137 18.30 -13.66 -1.94
CA LEU A 137 17.03 -13.28 -2.59
C LEU A 137 16.73 -14.14 -3.83
N SER A 138 17.74 -14.34 -4.70
CA SER A 138 17.59 -15.16 -5.89
C SER A 138 17.27 -16.61 -5.53
N LEU A 139 17.90 -17.18 -4.50
CA LEU A 139 17.61 -18.54 -4.04
C LEU A 139 16.18 -18.65 -3.51
N LEU A 140 15.74 -17.70 -2.68
CA LEU A 140 14.37 -17.66 -2.14
C LEU A 140 13.30 -17.57 -3.24
N GLY A 141 13.59 -16.85 -4.33
CA GLY A 141 12.68 -16.67 -5.46
C GLY A 141 12.71 -17.79 -6.51
N LYS A 142 13.76 -18.62 -6.54
CA LYS A 142 13.93 -19.71 -7.53
C LYS A 142 13.66 -21.09 -6.94
N ASP A 143 13.96 -21.33 -5.66
CA ASP A 143 13.66 -22.59 -4.99
C ASP A 143 12.17 -22.69 -4.63
N ALA A 144 11.49 -23.72 -5.15
CA ALA A 144 10.05 -23.89 -4.97
C ALA A 144 9.62 -24.14 -3.51
N ARG A 145 10.47 -24.78 -2.69
CA ARG A 145 10.15 -25.10 -1.28
C ARG A 145 10.26 -23.84 -0.43
N LEU A 146 11.34 -23.07 -0.62
CA LEU A 146 11.53 -21.79 0.05
C LEU A 146 10.43 -20.79 -0.35
N PHE A 147 10.11 -20.72 -1.64
CA PHE A 147 9.04 -19.86 -2.13
C PHE A 147 7.66 -20.24 -1.56
N ALA A 148 7.34 -21.54 -1.48
CA ALA A 148 6.11 -22.01 -0.85
C ALA A 148 6.06 -21.69 0.65
N ALA A 149 7.20 -21.83 1.35
CA ALA A 149 7.31 -21.46 2.76
C ALA A 149 7.09 -19.95 2.98
N LEU A 150 7.62 -19.11 2.08
CA LEU A 150 7.41 -17.66 2.09
C LEU A 150 5.94 -17.28 1.85
N ALA A 151 5.30 -17.84 0.84
CA ALA A 151 3.88 -17.60 0.58
C ALA A 151 3.04 -18.01 1.81
N HIS A 152 3.29 -19.20 2.37
CA HIS A 152 2.61 -19.66 3.58
C HIS A 152 2.87 -18.75 4.78
N ALA A 153 4.08 -18.22 4.93
CA ALA A 153 4.42 -17.29 6.00
C ALA A 153 3.58 -16.01 5.97
N GLY A 154 3.13 -15.56 4.80
CA GLY A 154 2.23 -14.39 4.67
C GLY A 154 0.85 -14.57 5.34
N ARG A 155 0.50 -15.81 5.70
CA ARG A 155 -0.71 -16.12 6.46
C ARG A 155 -0.53 -16.00 7.97
N GLU A 156 0.70 -15.90 8.46
CA GLU A 156 0.96 -15.67 9.88
C GLU A 156 0.51 -14.28 10.31
N ARG A 157 -0.17 -14.21 11.45
CA ARG A 157 -0.70 -12.93 11.95
C ARG A 157 0.42 -11.93 12.22
N SER A 158 1.51 -12.38 12.82
CA SER A 158 2.68 -11.53 13.08
C SER A 158 3.37 -11.07 11.80
N ALA A 159 3.35 -11.89 10.73
CA ALA A 159 3.86 -11.47 9.41
C ALA A 159 2.99 -10.37 8.79
N GLN A 160 1.66 -10.52 8.86
CA GLN A 160 0.70 -9.52 8.36
C GLN A 160 0.86 -8.18 9.08
N LEU A 161 0.99 -8.22 10.41
CA LEU A 161 1.22 -7.02 11.21
C LEU A 161 2.56 -6.36 10.88
N ALA A 162 3.62 -7.14 10.64
CA ALA A 162 4.91 -6.59 10.23
C ALA A 162 4.85 -5.89 8.86
N GLN A 163 4.13 -6.48 7.89
CA GLN A 163 3.89 -5.84 6.59
C GLN A 163 3.19 -4.48 6.74
N LEU A 164 2.16 -4.39 7.59
CA LEU A 164 1.43 -3.14 7.81
C LEU A 164 2.25 -2.08 8.55
N ARG A 165 2.98 -2.50 9.60
CA ARG A 165 3.90 -1.63 10.32
C ARG A 165 4.95 -1.05 9.40
N PHE A 166 5.51 -1.86 8.51
CA PHE A 166 6.47 -1.39 7.53
C PHE A 166 5.89 -0.29 6.62
N ILE A 167 4.67 -0.46 6.10
CA ILE A 167 4.02 0.58 5.29
C ILE A 167 3.79 1.84 6.13
N ALA A 168 3.31 1.69 7.37
CA ALA A 168 3.03 2.79 8.29
C ALA A 168 4.28 3.57 8.72
N GLU A 169 5.42 2.90 8.87
CA GLU A 169 6.68 3.49 9.37
C GLU A 169 7.62 3.95 8.25
N LYS A 170 7.57 3.33 7.07
CA LYS A 170 8.51 3.60 5.98
C LYS A 170 7.83 4.26 4.79
N THR A 171 6.73 3.71 4.30
CA THR A 171 6.08 4.21 3.08
C THR A 171 5.31 5.50 3.37
N LEU A 172 4.44 5.49 4.38
CA LEU A 172 3.56 6.62 4.67
C LEU A 172 4.34 7.87 5.11
N PRO A 173 5.30 7.85 6.05
CA PRO A 173 6.00 9.06 6.47
C PRO A 173 6.84 9.65 5.33
N THR A 174 7.47 8.80 4.52
CA THR A 174 8.19 9.22 3.32
C THR A 174 7.26 9.89 2.31
N LEU A 175 6.08 9.30 2.05
CA LEU A 175 5.06 9.87 1.18
C LEU A 175 4.56 11.23 1.69
N LEU A 176 4.27 11.33 2.99
CA LEU A 176 3.81 12.56 3.64
C LEU A 176 4.87 13.66 3.63
N ALA A 177 6.13 13.33 3.92
CA ALA A 177 7.23 14.29 3.86
C ALA A 177 7.39 14.86 2.44
N ARG A 178 7.26 14.02 1.40
CA ARG A 178 7.31 14.45 -0.01
C ARG A 178 6.10 15.27 -0.43
N ALA A 179 4.91 14.91 0.07
CA ALA A 179 3.68 15.66 -0.16
C ALA A 179 3.68 17.02 0.57
N GLY A 180 4.39 17.13 1.69
CA GLY A 180 4.60 18.37 2.44
C GLY A 180 5.74 19.25 1.94
N GLN A 181 6.67 18.73 1.12
CA GLN A 181 7.75 19.53 0.55
C GLN A 181 7.20 20.52 -0.49
N GLU A 182 7.28 21.81 -0.18
CA GLU A 182 7.06 22.90 -1.14
C GLU A 182 8.15 22.88 -2.23
N PRO A 183 7.81 23.10 -3.51
CA PRO A 183 8.83 23.46 -4.48
C PRO A 183 9.45 24.82 -4.08
N PRO A 184 10.79 24.97 -4.16
CA PRO A 184 11.46 26.20 -3.78
C PRO A 184 11.26 27.27 -4.86
N ALA A 185 10.11 27.96 -4.90
CA ALA A 185 9.95 29.16 -5.74
C ALA A 185 8.71 30.05 -5.50
N ALA A 186 7.70 29.68 -4.71
CA ALA A 186 6.49 30.52 -4.62
C ALA A 186 6.02 30.71 -3.18
N GLU A 187 6.43 31.83 -2.60
CA GLU A 187 5.80 32.42 -1.42
C GLU A 187 4.27 32.42 -1.64
N SER A 188 3.51 31.78 -0.74
CA SER A 188 2.04 31.65 -0.73
C SER A 188 1.38 30.53 -1.56
N SER A 189 2.04 29.39 -1.78
CA SER A 189 1.29 28.20 -2.22
C SER A 189 0.45 27.64 -1.05
N PRO A 190 -0.89 27.51 -1.18
CA PRO A 190 -1.70 26.95 -0.11
C PRO A 190 -1.28 25.50 0.19
N GLU A 191 -1.16 25.16 1.48
CA GLU A 191 -0.80 23.82 1.92
C GLU A 191 -1.78 22.76 1.38
N LEU A 192 -1.24 21.63 0.95
CA LEU A 192 -2.05 20.50 0.51
C LEU A 192 -2.84 19.92 1.69
N ALA A 193 -4.16 20.04 1.64
CA ALA A 193 -5.04 19.42 2.62
C ALA A 193 -4.97 17.88 2.53
N LEU A 194 -4.49 17.24 3.61
CA LEU A 194 -4.36 15.78 3.70
C LEU A 194 -5.62 15.11 4.24
N THR A 195 -6.72 15.21 3.48
CA THR A 195 -7.97 14.48 3.75
C THR A 195 -7.75 12.96 3.64
N PRO A 196 -8.62 12.11 4.23
CA PRO A 196 -8.54 10.65 4.03
C PRO A 196 -8.53 10.25 2.56
N ARG A 197 -9.29 10.97 1.72
CA ARG A 197 -9.36 10.72 0.28
C ARG A 197 -8.07 11.14 -0.44
N MET A 198 -7.50 12.30 -0.14
CA MET A 198 -6.20 12.71 -0.71
C MET A 198 -5.09 11.74 -0.31
N LEU A 199 -5.09 11.30 0.95
CA LEU A 199 -4.16 10.28 1.43
C LEU A 199 -4.31 8.95 0.68
N ALA A 200 -5.54 8.51 0.43
CA ALA A 200 -5.82 7.29 -0.31
C ALA A 200 -5.36 7.40 -1.78
N LEU A 201 -5.59 8.56 -2.41
CA LEU A 201 -5.12 8.83 -3.77
C LEU A 201 -3.59 8.81 -3.86
N LEU A 202 -2.89 9.45 -2.92
CA LEU A 202 -1.43 9.45 -2.86
C LEU A 202 -0.85 8.05 -2.61
N LEU A 203 -1.45 7.28 -1.69
CA LEU A 203 -1.06 5.89 -1.41
C LEU A 203 -1.31 4.98 -2.61
N HIS A 204 -2.44 5.12 -3.30
CA HIS A 204 -2.73 4.37 -4.52
C HIS A 204 -1.75 4.70 -5.65
N ALA A 205 -1.45 5.99 -5.84
CA ALA A 205 -0.48 6.43 -6.82
C ALA A 205 0.93 5.87 -6.51
N GLU A 206 1.34 5.87 -5.24
CA GLU A 206 2.59 5.23 -4.80
C GLU A 206 2.57 3.71 -5.08
N LEU A 207 1.47 3.03 -4.77
CA LEU A 207 1.31 1.58 -4.99
C LEU A 207 1.43 1.19 -6.46
N ARG A 208 0.75 1.92 -7.36
CA ARG A 208 0.61 1.56 -8.78
C ARG A 208 1.73 2.10 -9.65
N LEU A 209 2.23 3.29 -9.33
CA LEU A 209 3.10 4.09 -10.21
C LEU A 209 4.41 4.49 -9.51
N GLY A 210 4.59 4.10 -8.25
CA GLY A 210 5.72 4.50 -7.42
C GLY A 210 5.75 6.00 -7.16
N PHE A 211 6.91 6.45 -6.70
CA PHE A 211 7.20 7.86 -6.39
C PHE A 211 6.80 8.83 -7.51
N ARG A 212 7.02 8.46 -8.79
CA ARG A 212 6.70 9.36 -9.91
C ARG A 212 5.21 9.67 -9.99
N GLY A 213 4.35 8.68 -9.72
CA GLY A 213 2.90 8.89 -9.75
C GLY A 213 2.41 9.70 -8.55
N SER A 214 2.87 9.36 -7.35
CA SER A 214 2.47 10.09 -6.13
C SER A 214 2.96 11.54 -6.14
N ALA A 215 4.20 11.78 -6.60
CA ALA A 215 4.74 13.14 -6.75
C ALA A 215 3.96 13.96 -7.78
N LYS A 216 3.57 13.35 -8.90
CA LYS A 216 2.78 14.01 -9.94
C LYS A 216 1.38 14.39 -9.43
N LEU A 217 0.71 13.48 -8.73
CA LEU A 217 -0.59 13.77 -8.12
C LEU A 217 -0.46 14.88 -7.05
N ALA A 218 0.57 14.84 -6.21
CA ALA A 218 0.82 15.90 -5.23
C ALA A 218 1.06 17.26 -5.90
N ALA A 219 1.77 17.31 -7.04
CA ALA A 219 1.95 18.54 -7.80
C ALA A 219 0.63 19.09 -8.34
N LEU A 220 -0.20 18.26 -8.98
CA LEU A 220 -1.53 18.65 -9.46
C LEU A 220 -2.41 19.19 -8.31
N ALA A 221 -2.37 18.53 -7.16
CA ALA A 221 -3.16 18.93 -5.99
C ALA A 221 -2.70 20.27 -5.41
N ARG A 222 -1.41 20.60 -5.48
CA ARG A 222 -0.89 21.93 -5.10
C ARG A 222 -1.27 23.01 -6.12
N GLU A 223 -1.22 22.71 -7.41
CA GLU A 223 -1.66 23.66 -8.46
C GLU A 223 -3.13 24.06 -8.32
N ASP A 224 -3.97 23.11 -7.90
CA ASP A 224 -5.40 23.33 -7.71
C ASP A 224 -5.75 23.78 -6.27
N ALA A 225 -4.76 23.85 -5.36
CA ALA A 225 -5.00 24.23 -3.98
C ALA A 225 -5.64 25.64 -3.87
N GLY A 226 -6.61 25.77 -2.98
CA GLY A 226 -7.42 26.99 -2.81
C GLY A 226 -8.61 27.12 -3.78
N ARG A 227 -8.75 26.24 -4.79
CA ARG A 227 -9.94 26.21 -5.65
C ARG A 227 -11.10 25.47 -4.97
N PRO A 228 -12.37 25.82 -5.28
CA PRO A 228 -13.50 24.96 -4.95
C PRO A 228 -13.27 23.56 -5.52
N ARG A 229 -13.42 22.55 -4.67
CA ARG A 229 -13.21 21.13 -5.03
C ARG A 229 -11.83 20.84 -5.64
N ALA A 230 -10.78 21.53 -5.16
CA ALA A 230 -9.40 21.34 -5.56
C ALA A 230 -8.97 19.86 -5.66
N GLU A 231 -9.29 19.08 -4.64
CA GLU A 231 -9.00 17.64 -4.59
C GLU A 231 -9.68 16.87 -5.72
N GLU A 232 -10.95 17.16 -6.01
CA GLU A 232 -11.70 16.52 -7.10
C GLU A 232 -11.09 16.86 -8.46
N HIS A 233 -10.81 18.15 -8.69
CA HIS A 233 -10.18 18.60 -9.93
C HIS A 233 -8.81 17.97 -10.17
N ALA A 234 -7.93 17.94 -9.16
CA ALA A 234 -6.61 17.34 -9.26
C ALA A 234 -6.70 15.84 -9.57
N ALA A 235 -7.58 15.11 -8.88
CA ALA A 235 -7.80 13.68 -9.11
C ALA A 235 -8.40 13.39 -10.49
N GLN A 236 -9.34 14.21 -10.98
CA GLN A 236 -9.92 14.08 -12.31
C GLN A 236 -8.88 14.34 -13.41
N ARG A 237 -8.05 15.38 -13.26
CA ARG A 237 -6.91 15.66 -14.16
C ARG A 237 -5.95 14.48 -14.19
N PHE A 238 -5.56 13.99 -13.02
CA PHE A 238 -4.67 12.84 -12.91
C PHE A 238 -5.24 11.58 -13.59
N ALA A 239 -6.53 11.27 -13.37
CA ALA A 239 -7.21 10.16 -14.02
C ALA A 239 -7.31 10.33 -15.55
N ALA A 240 -7.58 11.55 -16.03
CA ALA A 240 -7.65 11.83 -17.47
C ALA A 240 -6.28 11.63 -18.13
N GLU A 241 -5.20 12.07 -17.48
CA GLU A 241 -3.85 11.85 -17.97
C GLU A 241 -3.48 10.36 -17.99
N LEU A 242 -3.78 9.60 -16.92
CA LEU A 242 -3.57 8.15 -16.92
C LEU A 242 -4.29 7.47 -18.08
N TYR A 243 -5.54 7.84 -18.34
CA TYR A 243 -6.30 7.31 -19.48
C TYR A 243 -5.61 7.64 -20.81
N ALA A 244 -5.19 8.89 -21.00
CA ALA A 244 -4.49 9.34 -22.21
C ALA A 244 -3.13 8.62 -22.42
N PHE A 245 -2.45 8.25 -21.33
CA PHE A 245 -1.21 7.47 -21.37
C PHE A 245 -1.43 5.95 -21.45
N GLY A 246 -2.64 5.48 -21.78
CA GLY A 246 -2.93 4.06 -21.97
C GLY A 246 -3.05 3.27 -20.66
N ARG A 247 -3.37 3.93 -19.54
CA ARG A 247 -3.61 3.31 -18.22
C ARG A 247 -5.08 3.46 -17.79
N PRO A 248 -6.05 2.91 -18.56
CA PRO A 248 -7.47 3.09 -18.28
C PRO A 248 -7.92 2.42 -16.97
N ARG A 249 -7.23 1.34 -16.56
CA ARG A 249 -7.49 0.67 -15.28
C ARG A 249 -7.16 1.58 -14.11
N GLU A 250 -5.95 2.11 -14.06
CA GLU A 250 -5.52 3.01 -12.98
C GLU A 250 -6.36 4.29 -12.95
N ALA A 251 -6.75 4.82 -14.12
CA ALA A 251 -7.70 5.93 -14.20
C ALA A 251 -9.06 5.61 -13.56
N ALA A 252 -9.60 4.40 -13.79
CA ALA A 252 -10.84 3.95 -13.16
C ALA A 252 -10.68 3.74 -11.65
N GLU A 253 -9.54 3.20 -11.19
CA GLU A 253 -9.23 3.04 -9.77
C GLU A 253 -9.13 4.40 -9.05
N VAL A 254 -8.52 5.42 -9.68
CA VAL A 254 -8.49 6.80 -9.15
C VAL A 254 -9.91 7.36 -9.02
N ARG A 255 -10.77 7.17 -10.02
CA ARG A 255 -12.18 7.60 -9.95
C ARG A 255 -12.94 6.88 -8.84
N ARG A 256 -12.67 5.59 -8.62
CA ARG A 256 -13.26 4.83 -7.52
C ARG A 256 -12.89 5.44 -6.15
N ILE A 257 -11.62 5.81 -5.95
CA ILE A 257 -11.18 6.47 -4.72
C ILE A 257 -11.87 7.83 -4.57
N LEU A 258 -11.92 8.60 -5.65
CA LEU A 258 -12.50 9.94 -5.66
C LEU A 258 -13.97 9.93 -5.21
N TYR A 259 -14.78 9.02 -5.77
CA TYR A 259 -16.21 8.94 -5.49
C TYR A 259 -16.57 7.99 -4.33
N SER A 260 -15.58 7.52 -3.57
CA SER A 260 -15.81 6.64 -2.42
C SER A 260 -16.39 7.44 -1.24
N PRO A 261 -17.55 6.99 -0.70
CA PRO A 261 -18.19 7.58 0.47
C PRO A 261 -17.50 7.17 1.77
N GLU A 262 -16.79 6.03 1.80
CA GLU A 262 -16.02 5.59 2.97
C GLU A 262 -14.85 6.54 3.28
N LEU A 263 -14.39 7.29 2.28
CA LEU A 263 -13.33 8.28 2.40
C LEU A 263 -13.87 9.71 2.56
N ALA A 264 -15.19 9.90 2.55
CA ALA A 264 -15.77 11.18 2.87
C ALA A 264 -15.46 11.51 4.32
N THR A 265 -14.76 12.63 4.56
CA THR A 265 -14.86 13.30 5.84
C THR A 265 -16.33 13.61 6.06
N ALA A 266 -16.92 13.09 7.15
CA ALA A 266 -18.24 13.52 7.56
C ALA A 266 -18.26 15.05 7.50
N LEU A 267 -19.15 15.59 6.67
CA LEU A 267 -19.42 17.02 6.65
C LEU A 267 -19.74 17.40 8.10
N ALA A 268 -18.82 18.12 8.74
CA ALA A 268 -19.07 18.74 10.03
C ALA A 268 -20.01 19.94 9.82
#